data_AF-A0A3D2SBD2-F1
#
_entry.id   AF-A0A3D2SBD2-F1
#
_cell.length_a   1.000
_cell.length_b   1.000
_cell.length_c   1.000
_cell.angle_alpha   90.00
_cell.angle_beta   90.00
_cell.angle_gamma   90.00
#
_symmetry.space_group_name_H-M   'P 1'
#
loop_
_entity.id
_entity.type
_entity.pdbx_description
1 polymer ?
#
loop_
_entity_poly.entity_id
_entity_poly.type
_entity_poly.pdbx_seq_one_letter_code
_entity_poly.pdbx_strand_id
1 'polypeptide(L)'
;MEGLSMRLCFGSYFAVLVSCKAVNVDNKQLCEVLLHSVAPNFEFTFSGQENADRVREDASSKLLRCEQNLSKDVTDPARHANPQEVAAYFKDNVLKLLDSNLFKQIVLALRDIIASDTPEEVGKKIYGIYDDTKVEMVSGTTKMELSSQTEFSFHTFLAGVFLYVVTNTENRSGKKTIKLITQEYVFSFTSHIEEIILLVNDGSNRVNLVSGLMENRTDAEFAEDVAGYVVDRIKQLAPLPKQDDSLLVTLLAEANGKCLYCGDYLGIPKRGKIPVKKCEIVHLKLSPDEAESYENAVALCANECAPLVPTMLSEEIKDLLERKQRCADLQAFLDRISGIKFQNQIEAVLREVHKTKNAKGLEPTNIKDLVEIERKIHEPFLKDKINASMARLYKTVKETCSRLEQEIGFDTNIFGELMKSASILLESGIQQKPDIVDPQEYIMDLLVEKLYSQVGQRYKDACETIVGYLVKRC
;
A
#
# COMPACT_ATOMS: atom_id res chain seq x y z
N MET A 1 -13.36 18.80 35.10
CA MET A 1 -11.95 18.47 34.80
C MET A 1 -11.19 19.78 34.78
N GLU A 2 -10.33 20.05 35.77
CA GLU A 2 -9.45 21.22 35.74
C GLU A 2 -8.48 21.11 34.55
N GLY A 3 -8.68 21.98 33.54
CA GLY A 3 -7.63 22.83 33.00
C GLY A 3 -6.47 22.22 32.18
N LEU A 4 -6.62 21.12 31.46
CA LEU A 4 -5.64 20.78 30.41
C LEU A 4 -6.09 21.32 29.05
N SER A 5 -5.61 22.52 28.73
CA SER A 5 -5.67 23.10 27.38
C SER A 5 -4.95 22.17 26.39
N MET A 6 -5.64 21.73 25.34
CA MET A 6 -5.04 20.94 24.26
C MET A 6 -4.04 21.79 23.48
N ARG A 7 -2.95 21.17 23.00
CA ARG A 7 -1.93 21.85 22.21
C ARG A 7 -2.01 21.43 20.76
N LEU A 8 -2.10 22.41 19.86
CA LEU A 8 -1.95 22.19 18.44
C LEU A 8 -0.46 22.06 18.11
N CYS A 9 -0.11 20.92 17.54
CA CYS A 9 1.21 20.63 17.02
C CYS A 9 1.10 19.56 15.93
N PHE A 10 2.23 19.18 15.30
CA PHE A 10 2.21 18.15 14.26
C PHE A 10 1.60 16.82 14.75
N GLY A 11 1.92 16.38 15.96
CA GLY A 11 1.46 15.12 16.52
C GLY A 11 -0.03 15.12 16.82
N SER A 12 -0.59 16.21 17.36
CA SER A 12 -2.03 16.33 17.60
C SER A 12 -2.82 16.40 16.30
N TYR A 13 -2.33 17.17 15.33
CA TYR A 13 -2.85 17.23 13.97
C TYR A 13 -2.85 15.85 13.31
N PHE A 14 -1.71 15.15 13.39
CA PHE A 14 -1.54 13.84 12.80
C PHE A 14 -2.37 12.76 13.52
N ALA A 15 -2.56 12.85 14.83
CA ALA A 15 -3.42 11.94 15.59
C ALA A 15 -4.88 12.00 15.12
N VAL A 16 -5.43 13.20 14.88
CA VAL A 16 -6.78 13.35 14.31
C VAL A 16 -6.87 12.63 12.97
N LEU A 17 -5.89 12.83 12.08
CA LEU A 17 -5.89 12.20 10.77
C LEU A 17 -5.71 10.68 10.81
N VAL A 18 -4.87 10.17 11.71
CA VAL A 18 -4.70 8.72 11.92
C VAL A 18 -6.00 8.06 12.34
N SER A 19 -6.82 8.73 13.17
CA SER A 19 -8.15 8.24 13.55
C SER A 19 -9.17 8.25 12.40
N CYS A 20 -8.87 8.94 11.29
CA CYS A 20 -9.75 9.10 10.13
C CYS A 20 -9.14 8.58 8.82
N LYS A 21 -8.08 7.78 8.88
CA LYS A 21 -7.43 7.21 7.69
C LYS A 21 -8.30 6.11 7.06
N ALA A 22 -8.17 5.93 5.75
CA ALA A 22 -8.80 4.82 5.05
C ALA A 22 -8.23 3.46 5.53
N VAL A 23 -9.03 2.39 5.41
CA VAL A 23 -8.78 1.05 6.00
C VAL A 23 -7.38 0.50 5.70
N ASN A 24 -6.86 0.73 4.49
CA ASN A 24 -5.59 0.16 4.02
C ASN A 24 -4.40 1.14 4.10
N VAL A 25 -4.57 2.29 4.73
CA VAL A 25 -3.50 3.29 4.88
C VAL A 25 -2.79 3.07 6.21
N ASP A 26 -1.48 2.87 6.20
CA ASP A 26 -0.68 2.84 7.43
C ASP A 26 -0.27 4.24 7.89
N ASN A 27 0.07 4.40 9.17
CA ASN A 27 0.42 5.70 9.74
C ASN A 27 1.69 6.27 9.09
N LYS A 28 2.65 5.42 8.73
CA LYS A 28 3.89 5.87 8.12
C LYS A 28 3.63 6.47 6.75
N GLN A 29 2.83 5.82 5.91
CA GLN A 29 2.42 6.30 4.60
C GLN A 29 1.74 7.66 4.69
N LEU A 30 0.77 7.82 5.60
CA LEU A 30 0.09 9.10 5.78
C LEU A 30 1.06 10.19 6.25
N CYS A 31 1.96 9.87 7.18
CA CYS A 31 3.00 10.79 7.64
C CYS A 31 3.95 11.20 6.51
N GLU A 32 4.47 10.26 5.73
CA GLU A 32 5.35 10.51 4.58
C GLU A 32 4.69 11.45 3.57
N VAL A 33 3.45 11.17 3.17
CA VAL A 33 2.71 11.98 2.19
C VAL A 33 2.43 13.39 2.71
N LEU A 34 2.12 13.55 4.00
CA LEU A 34 1.98 14.88 4.60
C LEU A 34 3.29 15.68 4.51
N LEU A 35 4.42 15.08 4.90
CA LEU A 35 5.72 15.77 4.91
C LEU A 35 6.22 16.09 3.48
N HIS A 36 5.95 15.22 2.51
CA HIS A 36 6.31 15.43 1.10
C HIS A 36 5.60 16.62 0.44
N SER A 37 4.48 17.08 1.00
CA SER A 37 3.82 18.29 0.51
C SER A 37 4.68 19.55 0.60
N VAL A 38 5.62 19.59 1.55
CA VAL A 38 6.53 20.73 1.79
C VAL A 38 8.00 20.37 1.58
N ALA A 39 8.34 19.09 1.70
CA ALA A 39 9.69 18.58 1.49
C ALA A 39 9.65 17.29 0.64
N PRO A 40 9.49 17.40 -0.70
CA PRO A 40 9.29 16.24 -1.59
C PRO A 40 10.43 15.21 -1.57
N ASN A 41 11.65 15.66 -1.26
CA ASN A 41 12.85 14.82 -1.20
C ASN A 41 13.17 14.35 0.23
N PHE A 42 12.30 14.62 1.20
CA PHE A 42 12.51 14.18 2.58
C PHE A 42 12.34 12.67 2.67
N GLU A 43 13.41 12.00 3.06
CA GLU A 43 13.38 10.60 3.44
C GLU A 43 13.65 10.50 4.94
N PHE A 44 13.00 9.55 5.62
CA PHE A 44 13.39 9.19 6.96
C PHE A 44 14.78 8.52 6.93
N THR A 45 15.84 9.32 7.03
CA THR A 45 17.21 8.80 7.03
C THR A 45 17.49 8.09 8.36
N PHE A 46 18.01 6.86 8.26
CA PHE A 46 18.51 6.06 9.39
C PHE A 46 19.85 6.60 9.94
N SER A 47 20.21 7.85 9.66
CA SER A 47 21.54 8.40 9.93
C SER A 47 21.73 8.64 11.42
N GLY A 48 22.19 7.60 12.11
CA GLY A 48 22.60 7.64 13.52
C GLY A 48 22.62 6.29 14.24
N GLN A 49 22.26 5.16 13.61
CA GLN A 49 22.24 3.86 14.29
C GLN A 49 23.00 2.80 13.51
N GLU A 50 24.21 2.50 14.00
CA GLU A 50 24.82 1.19 13.80
C GLU A 50 23.84 0.13 14.34
N ASN A 51 23.43 -0.81 13.49
CA ASN A 51 22.46 -1.90 13.70
C ASN A 51 21.03 -1.62 13.21
N ALA A 52 20.75 -1.98 11.95
CA ALA A 52 19.39 -2.09 11.39
C ALA A 52 18.48 -3.09 12.17
N ASP A 53 19.06 -3.96 13.00
CA ASP A 53 18.36 -4.93 13.84
C ASP A 53 17.97 -4.42 15.24
N ARG A 54 18.35 -3.19 15.62
CA ARG A 54 17.99 -2.59 16.91
C ARG A 54 17.56 -1.14 16.73
N VAL A 55 16.25 -0.92 16.57
CA VAL A 55 15.40 0.16 17.13
C VAL A 55 14.07 0.15 16.36
N ARG A 56 13.05 -0.45 16.97
CA ARG A 56 11.70 -0.65 16.37
C ARG A 56 10.81 0.59 16.42
N GLU A 57 11.35 1.77 16.68
CA GLU A 57 10.52 2.95 16.85
C GLU A 57 10.65 3.87 15.64
N ASP A 58 9.74 3.64 14.69
CA ASP A 58 9.56 4.44 13.49
C ASP A 58 9.46 5.93 13.86
N ALA A 59 10.19 6.79 13.16
CA ALA A 59 10.17 8.23 13.38
C ALA A 59 8.74 8.80 13.29
N SER A 60 7.89 8.20 12.45
CA SER A 60 6.45 8.52 12.37
C SER A 60 5.74 8.34 13.73
N SER A 61 6.07 7.27 14.47
CA SER A 61 5.46 6.94 15.77
C SER A 61 5.90 7.91 16.87
N LYS A 62 7.17 8.30 16.87
CA LYS A 62 7.68 9.33 17.79
C LYS A 62 7.07 10.71 17.50
N LEU A 63 6.87 11.05 16.23
CA LEU A 63 6.19 12.29 15.84
C LEU A 63 4.73 12.26 16.32
N LEU A 64 4.01 11.17 16.05
CA LEU A 64 2.63 10.98 16.49
C LEU A 64 2.49 11.12 18.01
N ARG A 65 3.40 10.53 18.79
CA ARG A 65 3.38 10.59 20.27
C ARG A 65 3.99 11.87 20.86
N CYS A 66 4.30 12.87 20.03
CA CYS A 66 4.93 14.13 20.45
C CYS A 66 6.28 13.91 21.18
N GLU A 67 7.00 12.83 20.86
CA GLU A 67 8.28 12.44 21.46
C GLU A 67 9.49 13.02 20.73
N GLN A 68 9.28 13.61 19.55
CA GLN A 68 10.30 14.30 18.78
C GLN A 68 9.71 15.45 17.97
N ASN A 69 10.53 16.44 17.66
CA ASN A 69 10.17 17.52 16.73
C ASN A 69 10.40 17.06 15.28
N LEU A 70 9.79 17.78 14.33
CA LEU A 70 10.09 17.61 12.91
C LEU A 70 11.56 17.95 12.62
N SER A 71 12.14 17.28 11.61
CA SER A 71 13.50 17.60 11.15
C SER A 71 13.53 18.99 10.54
N LYS A 72 14.70 19.65 10.62
CA LYS A 72 14.95 20.89 9.88
C LYS A 72 14.81 20.72 8.37
N ASP A 73 15.10 19.52 7.86
CA ASP A 73 14.91 19.17 6.44
C ASP A 73 13.43 19.22 6.00
N VAL A 74 12.49 19.25 6.95
CA VAL A 74 11.07 19.50 6.70
C VAL A 74 10.71 20.94 7.04
N THR A 75 11.09 21.42 8.24
CA THR A 75 10.63 22.74 8.71
C THR A 75 11.21 23.90 7.91
N ASP A 76 12.43 23.76 7.38
CA ASP A 76 13.09 24.83 6.62
C ASP A 76 12.43 25.01 5.24
N PRO A 77 12.21 23.95 4.42
CA PRO A 77 11.39 24.06 3.21
C PRO A 77 9.97 24.56 3.46
N ALA A 78 9.32 24.12 4.54
CA ALA A 78 7.95 24.50 4.85
C ALA A 78 7.76 26.02 5.07
N ARG A 79 8.77 26.72 5.60
CA ARG A 79 8.71 28.20 5.76
C ARG A 79 8.68 28.96 4.43
N HIS A 80 9.07 28.31 3.35
CA HIS A 80 9.15 28.90 2.01
C HIS A 80 8.16 28.26 1.03
N ALA A 81 7.37 27.29 1.49
CA ALA A 81 6.38 26.61 0.66
C ALA A 81 5.26 27.58 0.24
N ASN A 82 4.80 27.46 -1.00
CA ASN A 82 3.64 28.20 -1.49
C ASN A 82 2.35 27.55 -0.91
N PRO A 83 1.54 28.27 -0.10
CA PRO A 83 0.36 27.68 0.52
C PRO A 83 -0.63 27.08 -0.48
N GLN A 84 -0.78 27.69 -1.66
CA GLN A 84 -1.73 27.20 -2.68
C GLN A 84 -1.24 25.91 -3.35
N GLU A 85 0.06 25.75 -3.54
CA GLU A 85 0.65 24.50 -4.07
C GLU A 85 0.51 23.36 -3.05
N VAL A 86 0.69 23.66 -1.76
CA VAL A 86 0.46 22.68 -0.69
C VAL A 86 -1.03 22.29 -0.64
N ALA A 87 -1.95 23.24 -0.75
CA ALA A 87 -3.40 22.94 -0.82
C ALA A 87 -3.76 22.05 -2.03
N ALA A 88 -3.18 22.32 -3.20
CA ALA A 88 -3.34 21.49 -4.39
C ALA A 88 -2.78 20.07 -4.16
N TYR A 89 -1.58 19.96 -3.59
CA TYR A 89 -0.99 18.68 -3.23
C TYR A 89 -1.89 17.88 -2.27
N PHE A 90 -2.46 18.55 -1.26
CA PHE A 90 -3.37 17.93 -0.31
C PHE A 90 -4.61 17.36 -1.01
N LYS A 91 -5.20 18.13 -1.93
CA LYS A 91 -6.35 17.70 -2.74
C LYS A 91 -6.05 16.41 -3.51
N ASP A 92 -4.89 16.34 -4.16
CA ASP A 92 -4.54 15.24 -5.08
C ASP A 92 -3.93 14.01 -4.38
N ASN A 93 -3.31 14.21 -3.22
CA ASN A 93 -2.49 13.18 -2.57
C ASN A 93 -2.89 12.82 -1.14
N VAL A 94 -3.33 13.78 -0.33
CA VAL A 94 -3.65 13.54 1.09
C VAL A 94 -5.09 13.07 1.24
N LEU A 95 -6.05 13.69 0.52
CA LEU A 95 -7.48 13.38 0.69
C LEU A 95 -7.82 11.91 0.42
N LYS A 96 -7.18 11.28 -0.57
CA LYS A 96 -7.39 9.87 -0.91
C LYS A 96 -6.92 8.88 0.17
N LEU A 97 -6.16 9.36 1.15
CA LEU A 97 -5.69 8.55 2.28
C LEU A 97 -6.60 8.62 3.50
N LEU A 98 -7.62 9.48 3.44
CA LEU A 98 -8.57 9.74 4.51
C LEU A 98 -9.95 9.19 4.13
N ASP A 99 -10.73 8.78 5.11
CA ASP A 99 -12.13 8.40 4.91
C ASP A 99 -12.96 9.67 4.66
N SER A 100 -13.57 9.76 3.48
CA SER A 100 -14.39 10.91 3.09
C SER A 100 -15.62 11.10 3.98
N ASN A 101 -16.11 10.05 4.64
CA ASN A 101 -17.23 10.13 5.59
C ASN A 101 -16.83 10.83 6.90
N LEU A 102 -15.53 11.02 7.15
CA LEU A 102 -15.00 11.59 8.39
C LEU A 102 -14.45 13.01 8.22
N PHE A 103 -14.56 13.62 7.03
CA PHE A 103 -13.99 14.94 6.76
C PHE A 103 -14.54 16.03 7.69
N LYS A 104 -15.84 16.02 7.99
CA LYS A 104 -16.44 17.02 8.88
C LYS A 104 -15.97 16.84 10.33
N GLN A 105 -15.78 15.60 10.76
CA GLN A 105 -15.26 15.25 12.09
C GLN A 105 -13.80 15.72 12.23
N ILE A 106 -12.99 15.60 11.17
CA ILE A 106 -11.62 16.15 11.13
C ILE A 106 -11.66 17.67 11.34
N VAL A 107 -12.53 18.39 10.62
CA VAL A 107 -12.68 19.85 10.76
C VAL A 107 -13.05 20.22 12.20
N LEU A 108 -14.05 19.55 12.77
CA LEU A 108 -14.52 19.82 14.13
C LEU A 108 -13.46 19.52 15.19
N ALA A 109 -12.77 18.39 15.09
CA ALA A 109 -11.72 18.02 16.04
C ALA A 109 -10.52 18.98 15.97
N LEU A 110 -10.08 19.37 14.77
CA LEU A 110 -9.00 20.36 14.63
C LEU A 110 -9.43 21.75 15.11
N ARG A 111 -10.67 22.18 14.83
CA ARG A 111 -11.23 23.43 15.33
C ARG A 111 -11.27 23.45 16.86
N ASP A 112 -11.68 22.36 17.49
CA ASP A 112 -11.72 22.21 18.94
C ASP A 112 -10.33 22.25 19.59
N ILE A 113 -9.34 21.57 18.99
CA ILE A 113 -7.93 21.64 19.43
C ILE A 113 -7.40 23.07 19.32
N ILE A 114 -7.64 23.75 18.20
CA ILE A 114 -7.19 25.14 17.97
C ILE A 114 -7.84 26.10 18.97
N ALA A 115 -9.15 25.97 19.19
CA ALA A 115 -9.88 26.78 20.17
C ALA A 115 -9.34 26.57 21.59
N SER A 116 -9.07 25.31 21.94
CA SER A 116 -8.55 24.91 23.23
C SER A 116 -7.09 25.32 23.48
N ASP A 117 -6.29 25.60 22.44
CA ASP A 117 -4.87 25.93 22.55
C ASP A 117 -4.63 27.39 22.93
N THR A 118 -4.77 27.71 24.22
CA THR A 118 -4.68 29.06 24.74
C THR A 118 -3.23 29.46 25.08
N PRO A 119 -2.86 30.75 24.95
CA PRO A 119 -1.52 31.21 25.30
C PRO A 119 -1.18 30.95 26.77
N GLU A 120 -0.01 30.36 27.02
CA GLU A 120 0.53 30.10 28.37
C GLU A 120 2.01 30.50 28.41
N GLU A 121 2.38 31.28 29.41
CA GLU A 121 3.78 31.63 29.67
C GLU A 121 4.47 30.52 30.44
N VAL A 122 5.48 29.89 29.82
CA VAL A 122 6.31 28.87 30.47
C VAL A 122 7.77 29.33 30.42
N GLY A 123 8.21 29.92 31.52
CA GLY A 123 9.55 30.51 31.61
C GLY A 123 9.66 31.76 30.72
N LYS A 124 10.55 31.72 29.72
CA LYS A 124 10.75 32.83 28.76
C LYS A 124 10.04 32.61 27.41
N LYS A 125 9.24 31.55 27.29
CA LYS A 125 8.53 31.19 26.06
C LYS A 125 7.03 31.28 26.30
N ILE A 126 6.32 31.74 25.27
CA ILE A 126 4.88 31.68 25.20
C ILE A 126 4.53 30.48 24.31
N TYR A 127 3.69 29.60 24.83
CA TYR A 127 3.14 28.46 24.10
C TYR A 127 1.66 28.70 23.82
N GLY A 128 1.14 28.12 22.75
CA GLY A 128 -0.26 28.23 22.36
C GLY A 128 -0.55 29.39 21.41
N ILE A 129 -1.84 29.63 21.17
CA ILE A 129 -2.29 30.40 20.01
C ILE A 129 -3.17 31.57 20.46
N TYR A 130 -2.73 32.79 20.16
CA TYR A 130 -3.54 34.01 20.32
C TYR A 130 -4.67 34.05 19.29
N ASP A 131 -5.74 34.76 19.62
CA ASP A 131 -6.96 34.79 18.82
C ASP A 131 -6.74 35.43 17.42
N ASP A 132 -5.81 36.38 17.31
CA ASP A 132 -5.44 37.06 16.06
C ASP A 132 -4.39 36.30 15.23
N THR A 133 -3.86 35.18 15.74
CA THR A 133 -2.91 34.35 14.99
C THR A 133 -3.59 33.67 13.81
N LYS A 134 -2.99 33.80 12.62
CA LYS A 134 -3.38 33.06 11.41
C LYS A 134 -2.99 31.59 11.53
N VAL A 135 -3.97 30.74 11.79
CA VAL A 135 -3.80 29.29 11.99
C VAL A 135 -4.11 28.49 10.74
N GLU A 136 -4.95 29.03 9.86
CA GLU A 136 -5.17 28.52 8.52
C GLU A 136 -4.32 29.39 7.58
N MET A 137 -3.21 28.85 7.09
CA MET A 137 -2.22 29.63 6.33
C MET A 137 -2.53 29.79 4.83
N VAL A 138 -3.55 29.13 4.28
CA VAL A 138 -3.88 29.20 2.84
C VAL A 138 -4.87 30.32 2.55
N SER A 139 -5.97 30.40 3.28
CA SER A 139 -6.91 31.52 3.29
C SER A 139 -6.49 32.64 4.24
N GLY A 140 -5.58 32.35 5.19
CA GLY A 140 -5.10 33.32 6.17
C GLY A 140 -6.06 33.57 7.32
N THR A 141 -6.95 32.61 7.61
CA THR A 141 -7.96 32.70 8.66
C THR A 141 -7.32 32.65 10.05
N THR A 142 -7.73 33.57 10.92
CA THR A 142 -7.29 33.64 12.32
C THR A 142 -8.00 32.62 13.21
N LYS A 143 -7.42 32.33 14.39
CA LYS A 143 -8.07 31.46 15.39
C LYS A 143 -9.47 31.96 15.76
N MET A 144 -9.63 33.27 15.94
CA MET A 144 -10.92 33.89 16.27
C MET A 144 -11.96 33.66 15.17
N GLU A 145 -11.60 33.96 13.92
CA GLU A 145 -12.51 33.81 12.77
C GLU A 145 -12.91 32.34 12.59
N LEU A 146 -11.95 31.43 12.71
CA LEU A 146 -12.14 29.98 12.57
C LEU A 146 -13.15 29.42 13.57
N SER A 147 -13.25 30.00 14.77
CA SER A 147 -14.20 29.55 15.80
C SER A 147 -15.67 29.69 15.38
N SER A 148 -15.96 30.67 14.53
CA SER A 148 -17.31 30.97 14.04
C SER A 148 -17.59 30.47 12.62
N GLN A 149 -16.56 29.96 11.94
CA GLN A 149 -16.65 29.48 10.55
C GLN A 149 -17.42 28.16 10.47
N THR A 150 -18.36 28.10 9.52
CA THR A 150 -19.20 26.93 9.23
C THR A 150 -18.94 26.35 7.84
N GLU A 151 -18.45 27.15 6.90
CA GLU A 151 -18.16 26.75 5.51
C GLU A 151 -16.67 26.53 5.28
N PHE A 152 -16.29 25.38 4.74
CA PHE A 152 -14.89 24.99 4.58
C PHE A 152 -14.59 24.41 3.20
N SER A 153 -13.54 24.89 2.55
CA SER A 153 -12.85 24.13 1.51
C SER A 153 -11.90 23.14 2.20
N PHE A 154 -12.24 21.85 2.18
CA PHE A 154 -11.61 20.87 3.08
C PHE A 154 -10.10 20.73 2.92
N HIS A 155 -9.58 20.61 1.69
CA HIS A 155 -8.14 20.49 1.44
C HIS A 155 -7.39 21.79 1.75
N THR A 156 -8.02 22.95 1.48
CA THR A 156 -7.48 24.26 1.83
C THR A 156 -7.25 24.30 3.33
N PHE A 157 -8.32 24.13 4.12
CA PHE A 157 -8.29 24.11 5.58
C PHE A 157 -7.23 23.16 6.13
N LEU A 158 -7.21 21.93 5.60
CA LEU A 158 -6.29 20.91 6.10
C LEU A 158 -4.82 21.26 5.80
N ALA A 159 -4.53 21.78 4.61
CA ALA A 159 -3.21 22.25 4.22
C ALA A 159 -2.78 23.49 5.01
N GLY A 160 -3.68 24.44 5.28
CA GLY A 160 -3.37 25.64 6.04
C GLY A 160 -3.04 25.36 7.49
N VAL A 161 -3.81 24.50 8.16
CA VAL A 161 -3.50 24.04 9.52
C VAL A 161 -2.21 23.22 9.53
N PHE A 162 -1.99 22.37 8.53
CA PHE A 162 -0.73 21.64 8.38
C PHE A 162 0.48 22.58 8.30
N LEU A 163 0.44 23.57 7.42
CA LEU A 163 1.49 24.58 7.27
C LEU A 163 1.77 25.29 8.60
N TYR A 164 0.72 25.64 9.34
CA TYR A 164 0.87 26.25 10.65
C TYR A 164 1.62 25.33 11.63
N VAL A 165 1.21 24.06 11.73
CA VAL A 165 1.85 23.14 12.70
C VAL A 165 3.29 22.82 12.35
N VAL A 166 3.66 22.75 11.07
CA VAL A 166 5.04 22.44 10.67
C VAL A 166 5.99 23.64 10.77
N THR A 167 5.47 24.88 10.74
CA THR A 167 6.29 26.10 10.76
C THR A 167 6.30 26.83 12.10
N ASN A 168 5.18 26.83 12.83
CA ASN A 168 4.95 27.68 14.00
C ASN A 168 4.84 26.92 15.33
N THR A 169 4.96 25.60 15.35
CA THR A 169 4.80 24.80 16.58
C THR A 169 5.99 23.91 16.89
N GLU A 170 6.23 23.65 18.18
CA GLU A 170 7.17 22.63 18.65
C GLU A 170 6.39 21.34 18.94
N ASN A 171 6.62 20.26 18.19
CA ASN A 171 5.85 19.02 18.37
C ASN A 171 5.88 18.46 19.80
N ARG A 172 6.99 18.63 20.51
CA ARG A 172 7.12 18.20 21.92
C ARG A 172 6.16 18.91 22.88
N SER A 173 5.60 20.07 22.52
CA SER A 173 4.63 20.78 23.37
C SER A 173 3.35 19.97 23.61
N GLY A 174 2.94 19.15 22.63
CA GLY A 174 1.76 18.29 22.72
C GLY A 174 1.90 17.07 23.61
N LYS A 175 3.09 16.78 24.16
CA LYS A 175 3.35 15.52 24.88
C LYS A 175 2.41 15.26 26.05
N LYS A 176 1.96 16.30 26.75
CA LYS A 176 1.04 16.17 27.90
C LYS A 176 -0.40 15.86 27.47
N THR A 177 -0.82 16.35 26.31
CA THR A 177 -2.21 16.36 25.84
C THR A 177 -2.50 15.32 24.77
N ILE A 178 -1.48 14.81 24.07
CA ILE A 178 -1.64 13.90 22.93
C ILE A 178 -2.45 12.63 23.25
N LYS A 179 -2.36 12.15 24.49
CA LYS A 179 -3.15 10.99 24.97
C LYS A 179 -4.66 11.22 25.02
N LEU A 180 -5.12 12.46 24.94
CA LEU A 180 -6.53 12.83 24.93
C LEU A 180 -7.14 12.74 23.52
N ILE A 181 -6.30 12.78 22.49
CA ILE A 181 -6.74 12.74 21.08
C ILE A 181 -6.80 11.28 20.65
N THR A 182 -7.90 10.63 21.02
CA THR A 182 -8.20 9.24 20.66
C THR A 182 -9.21 9.17 19.52
N GLN A 183 -9.49 7.96 19.02
CA GLN A 183 -10.56 7.75 18.04
C GLN A 183 -11.93 8.15 18.62
N GLU A 184 -12.17 7.85 19.90
CA GLU A 184 -13.40 8.23 20.61
C GLU A 184 -13.53 9.74 20.71
N TYR A 185 -12.44 10.47 20.94
CA TYR A 185 -12.45 11.94 20.92
C TYR A 185 -12.90 12.47 19.56
N VAL A 186 -12.34 11.98 18.44
CA VAL A 186 -12.75 12.43 17.10
C VAL A 186 -14.20 12.04 16.80
N PHE A 187 -14.64 10.85 17.21
CA PHE A 187 -15.99 10.38 16.92
C PHE A 187 -17.06 11.05 17.81
N SER A 188 -16.66 11.66 18.93
CA SER A 188 -17.56 12.42 19.79
C SER A 188 -18.21 13.62 19.07
N PHE A 189 -17.61 14.10 17.98
CA PHE A 189 -18.14 15.20 17.16
C PHE A 189 -19.24 14.79 16.17
N THR A 190 -19.63 13.50 16.11
CA THR A 190 -20.62 13.01 15.15
C THR A 190 -21.96 13.76 15.24
N SER A 191 -22.39 14.17 16.42
CA SER A 191 -23.63 14.95 16.61
C SER A 191 -23.57 16.38 16.09
N HIS A 192 -22.37 16.88 15.73
CA HIS A 192 -22.12 18.27 15.34
C HIS A 192 -21.77 18.43 13.86
N ILE A 193 -21.77 17.34 13.08
CA ILE A 193 -21.35 17.37 11.67
C ILE A 193 -22.26 18.25 10.79
N GLU A 194 -23.51 18.48 11.18
CA GLU A 194 -24.43 19.35 10.43
C GLU A 194 -24.09 20.84 10.58
N GLU A 195 -23.25 21.22 11.55
CA GLU A 195 -22.73 22.60 11.69
C GLU A 195 -21.72 22.96 10.59
N ILE A 196 -21.17 21.95 9.90
CA ILE A 196 -20.10 22.11 8.92
C ILE A 196 -20.60 21.86 7.51
N ILE A 197 -20.36 22.82 6.63
CA ILE A 197 -20.63 22.76 5.20
C ILE A 197 -19.29 22.64 4.47
N LEU A 198 -19.10 21.55 3.73
CA LEU A 198 -17.90 21.38 2.89
C LEU A 198 -18.18 21.89 1.48
N LEU A 199 -17.40 22.87 1.05
CA LEU A 199 -17.49 23.45 -0.28
C LEU A 199 -16.86 22.51 -1.31
N VAL A 200 -17.63 22.15 -2.35
CA VAL A 200 -17.12 21.39 -3.49
C VAL A 200 -16.31 22.36 -4.37
N ASN A 201 -14.99 22.16 -4.44
CA ASN A 201 -14.08 23.01 -5.21
C ASN A 201 -14.24 22.82 -6.73
N ASP A 202 -15.21 23.53 -7.32
CA ASP A 202 -15.26 23.91 -8.75
C ASP A 202 -14.95 25.43 -8.91
N GLY A 203 -14.05 25.94 -8.06
CA GLY A 203 -13.91 27.36 -7.72
C GLY A 203 -13.43 28.33 -8.81
N SER A 204 -13.15 27.88 -10.04
CA SER A 204 -12.77 28.79 -11.13
C SER A 204 -13.98 29.20 -11.98
N ASN A 205 -14.79 28.24 -12.43
CA ASN A 205 -15.86 28.52 -13.40
C ASN A 205 -17.10 29.10 -12.73
N ARG A 206 -17.37 28.74 -11.47
CA ARG A 206 -18.56 29.20 -10.75
C ARG A 206 -18.49 30.69 -10.37
N VAL A 207 -17.29 31.20 -10.10
CA VAL A 207 -17.08 32.62 -9.74
C VAL A 207 -17.34 33.51 -10.96
N ASN A 208 -16.80 33.15 -12.15
CA ASN A 208 -17.04 33.90 -13.39
C ASN A 208 -18.51 33.93 -13.81
N LEU A 209 -19.22 32.80 -13.66
CA LEU A 209 -20.65 32.69 -13.97
C LEU A 209 -21.54 33.53 -13.05
N VAL A 210 -21.25 33.55 -11.74
CA VAL A 210 -22.01 34.36 -10.77
C VAL A 210 -21.72 35.85 -10.95
N SER A 211 -20.48 36.23 -11.26
CA SER A 211 -20.11 37.60 -11.60
C SER A 211 -20.80 38.09 -12.88
N GLY A 212 -20.83 37.27 -13.95
CA GLY A 212 -21.53 37.60 -15.19
C GLY A 212 -23.05 37.75 -15.04
N LEU A 213 -23.68 36.92 -14.20
CA LEU A 213 -25.11 37.01 -13.88
C LEU A 213 -25.45 38.26 -13.05
N MET A 214 -24.59 38.64 -12.11
CA MET A 214 -24.77 39.87 -11.30
C MET A 214 -24.55 41.15 -12.14
N GLU A 215 -23.80 41.04 -13.24
CA GLU A 215 -23.54 42.14 -14.19
C GLU A 215 -24.50 42.17 -15.40
N ASN A 216 -25.52 41.30 -15.44
CA ASN A 216 -26.44 41.15 -16.58
C ASN A 216 -25.72 41.00 -17.94
N ARG A 217 -24.56 40.31 -17.96
CA ARG A 217 -23.86 40.05 -19.22
C ARG A 217 -24.63 39.01 -20.04
N THR A 218 -24.86 39.34 -21.31
CA THR A 218 -25.57 38.49 -22.28
C THR A 218 -24.78 38.35 -23.58
N ASP A 219 -23.47 38.57 -23.54
CA ASP A 219 -22.61 38.48 -24.71
C ASP A 219 -22.30 37.02 -25.08
N ALA A 220 -21.81 36.83 -26.30
CA ALA A 220 -21.53 35.50 -26.86
C ALA A 220 -20.47 34.74 -26.03
N GLU A 221 -19.53 35.46 -25.42
CA GLU A 221 -18.50 34.92 -24.55
C GLU A 221 -19.10 34.31 -23.27
N PHE A 222 -20.03 35.02 -22.61
CA PHE A 222 -20.76 34.47 -21.47
C PHE A 222 -21.64 33.26 -21.85
N ALA A 223 -22.24 33.28 -23.03
CA ALA A 223 -23.02 32.14 -23.53
C ALA A 223 -22.15 30.90 -23.79
N GLU A 224 -20.93 31.07 -24.31
CA GLU A 224 -19.95 30.01 -24.49
C GLU A 224 -19.46 29.45 -23.14
N ASP A 225 -19.24 30.32 -22.14
CA ASP A 225 -18.86 29.91 -20.79
C ASP A 225 -19.97 29.09 -20.09
N VAL A 226 -21.24 29.53 -20.21
CA VAL A 226 -22.41 28.79 -19.73
C VAL A 226 -22.52 27.44 -20.44
N ALA A 227 -22.36 27.42 -21.77
CA ALA A 227 -22.42 26.19 -22.55
C ALA A 227 -21.30 25.22 -22.17
N GLY A 228 -20.07 25.70 -21.98
CA GLY A 228 -18.93 24.91 -21.51
C GLY A 228 -19.20 24.30 -20.13
N TYR A 229 -19.72 25.10 -19.19
CA TYR A 229 -20.10 24.63 -17.86
C TYR A 229 -21.20 23.55 -17.91
N VAL A 230 -22.22 23.72 -18.76
CA VAL A 230 -23.29 22.74 -18.94
C VAL A 230 -22.77 21.46 -19.60
N VAL A 231 -21.91 21.56 -20.61
CA VAL A 231 -21.28 20.41 -21.28
C VAL A 231 -20.42 19.60 -20.30
N ASP A 232 -19.64 20.27 -19.46
CA ASP A 232 -18.84 19.58 -18.45
C ASP A 232 -19.70 18.95 -17.35
N ARG A 233 -20.83 19.56 -16.97
CA ARG A 233 -21.85 18.91 -16.12
C ARG A 233 -22.49 17.70 -16.78
N ILE A 234 -22.79 17.77 -18.08
CA ILE A 234 -23.33 16.62 -18.84
C ILE A 234 -22.31 15.49 -18.91
N LYS A 235 -21.01 15.79 -19.08
CA LYS A 235 -19.93 14.78 -19.03
C LYS A 235 -19.78 14.14 -17.64
N GLN A 236 -20.06 14.87 -16.57
CA GLN A 236 -20.10 14.35 -15.19
C GLN A 236 -21.38 13.54 -14.89
N LEU A 237 -22.45 13.78 -15.65
CA LEU A 237 -23.71 13.03 -15.57
C LEU A 237 -23.70 11.76 -16.45
N ALA A 238 -22.83 11.70 -17.46
CA ALA A 238 -22.52 10.43 -18.12
C ALA A 238 -21.83 9.53 -17.09
N PRO A 239 -22.32 8.29 -16.85
CA PRO A 239 -21.61 7.37 -16.00
C PRO A 239 -20.25 7.09 -16.63
N LEU A 240 -19.18 7.63 -16.03
CA LEU A 240 -17.85 7.04 -16.17
C LEU A 240 -18.02 5.53 -15.92
N PRO A 241 -17.49 4.63 -16.78
CA PRO A 241 -17.50 3.22 -16.46
C PRO A 241 -16.78 3.09 -15.13
N LYS A 242 -17.54 2.81 -14.06
CA LYS A 242 -16.98 2.51 -12.76
C LYS A 242 -16.09 1.31 -12.99
N GLN A 243 -14.77 1.49 -12.91
CA GLN A 243 -13.90 0.35 -12.74
C GLN A 243 -14.39 -0.33 -11.47
N ASP A 244 -14.76 -1.59 -11.59
CA ASP A 244 -15.01 -2.41 -10.43
C ASP A 244 -13.64 -2.66 -9.79
N ASP A 245 -13.26 -1.77 -8.86
CA ASP A 245 -11.96 -1.80 -8.19
C ASP A 245 -11.68 -3.16 -7.54
N SER A 246 -12.74 -3.89 -7.13
CA SER A 246 -12.62 -5.25 -6.62
C SER A 246 -12.25 -6.24 -7.73
N LEU A 247 -12.87 -6.14 -8.90
CA LEU A 247 -12.55 -6.97 -10.05
C LEU A 247 -11.14 -6.68 -10.59
N LEU A 248 -10.75 -5.41 -10.67
CA LEU A 248 -9.42 -5.02 -11.14
C LEU A 248 -8.32 -5.59 -10.25
N VAL A 249 -8.49 -5.52 -8.92
CA VAL A 249 -7.52 -6.09 -7.96
C VAL A 249 -7.40 -7.59 -8.14
N THR A 250 -8.51 -8.30 -8.32
CA THR A 250 -8.53 -9.76 -8.56
C THR A 250 -7.77 -10.10 -9.86
N LEU A 251 -8.09 -9.43 -10.97
CA LEU A 251 -7.43 -9.67 -12.26
C LEU A 251 -5.93 -9.35 -12.22
N LEU A 252 -5.54 -8.28 -11.52
CA LEU A 252 -4.13 -7.95 -11.31
C LEU A 252 -3.44 -8.97 -10.40
N ALA A 253 -4.09 -9.52 -9.38
CA ALA A 253 -3.51 -10.56 -8.54
C ALA A 253 -3.25 -11.84 -9.34
N GLU A 254 -4.23 -12.28 -10.13
CA GLU A 254 -4.13 -13.46 -11.00
C GLU A 254 -3.00 -13.32 -12.03
N ALA A 255 -2.91 -12.16 -12.67
CA ALA A 255 -1.86 -11.87 -13.65
C ALA A 255 -0.52 -11.44 -13.02
N ASN A 256 -0.36 -11.53 -11.69
CA ASN A 256 0.82 -11.10 -10.94
C ASN A 256 1.25 -9.64 -11.27
N GLY A 257 0.27 -8.77 -11.44
CA GLY A 257 0.43 -7.36 -11.76
C GLY A 257 0.99 -7.13 -13.15
N LYS A 258 0.75 -8.02 -14.12
CA LYS A 258 1.19 -7.87 -15.51
C LYS A 258 0.02 -7.73 -16.47
N CYS A 259 0.27 -7.05 -17.58
CA CYS A 259 -0.62 -6.99 -18.72
C CYS A 259 -0.69 -8.36 -19.36
N LEU A 260 -1.90 -8.90 -19.51
CA LEU A 260 -2.07 -10.25 -20.04
C LEU A 260 -1.66 -10.35 -21.53
N TYR A 261 -1.67 -9.23 -22.25
CA TYR A 261 -1.27 -9.16 -23.65
C TYR A 261 0.24 -8.95 -23.85
N CYS A 262 0.80 -7.85 -23.33
CA CYS A 262 2.21 -7.51 -23.57
C CYS A 262 3.19 -7.96 -22.47
N GLY A 263 2.70 -8.40 -21.30
CA GLY A 263 3.54 -8.84 -20.18
C GLY A 263 4.16 -7.73 -19.34
N ASP A 264 3.97 -6.45 -19.70
CA ASP A 264 4.45 -5.31 -18.92
C ASP A 264 3.76 -5.22 -17.57
N TYR A 265 4.45 -4.68 -16.57
CA TYR A 265 3.89 -4.51 -15.24
C TYR A 265 2.81 -3.41 -15.22
N LEU A 266 1.69 -3.72 -14.59
CA LEU A 266 0.50 -2.89 -14.41
C LEU A 266 0.31 -2.52 -12.93
N GLY A 267 -0.29 -1.35 -12.68
CA GLY A 267 -0.81 -1.01 -11.35
C GLY A 267 0.09 -0.09 -10.52
N ILE A 268 0.22 -0.38 -9.22
CA ILE A 268 0.90 0.48 -8.23
C ILE A 268 2.37 0.03 -8.11
N PRO A 269 3.37 0.93 -8.24
CA PRO A 269 4.76 0.53 -8.20
C PRO A 269 5.09 -0.08 -6.83
N LYS A 270 5.58 -1.32 -6.80
CA LYS A 270 6.21 -1.87 -5.59
C LYS A 270 7.45 -1.01 -5.29
N ARG A 271 7.67 -0.66 -4.01
CA ARG A 271 8.82 0.12 -3.54
C ARG A 271 10.11 -0.40 -4.19
N GLY A 272 10.65 0.38 -5.14
CA GLY A 272 11.87 0.07 -5.89
C GLY A 272 11.66 -0.36 -7.35
N LYS A 273 11.69 0.63 -8.26
CA LYS A 273 12.27 0.55 -9.62
C LYS A 273 11.62 -0.32 -10.71
N ILE A 274 10.32 -0.56 -10.72
CA ILE A 274 9.65 -1.05 -11.95
C ILE A 274 8.62 -0.01 -12.40
N PRO A 275 8.82 0.64 -13.58
CA PRO A 275 7.80 1.48 -14.18
C PRO A 275 6.56 0.63 -14.44
N VAL A 276 5.41 1.09 -13.93
CA VAL A 276 4.13 0.41 -14.08
C VAL A 276 3.25 1.21 -15.02
N LYS A 277 2.67 0.55 -16.02
CA LYS A 277 1.76 1.17 -16.98
C LYS A 277 0.37 1.31 -16.37
N LYS A 278 -0.37 2.34 -16.79
CA LYS A 278 -1.79 2.53 -16.45
C LYS A 278 -2.59 1.34 -16.99
N CYS A 279 -3.52 0.83 -16.21
CA CYS A 279 -4.33 -0.34 -16.56
C CYS A 279 -5.82 -0.04 -16.62
N GLU A 280 -6.54 -0.85 -17.39
CA GLU A 280 -7.99 -0.88 -17.42
C GLU A 280 -8.53 -2.31 -17.61
N ILE A 281 -9.80 -2.52 -17.21
CA ILE A 281 -10.52 -3.77 -17.43
C ILE A 281 -11.12 -3.75 -18.82
N VAL A 282 -10.84 -4.79 -19.61
CA VAL A 282 -11.43 -4.99 -20.94
C VAL A 282 -12.14 -6.34 -20.98
N HIS A 283 -13.32 -6.39 -21.60
CA HIS A 283 -14.05 -7.64 -21.80
C HIS A 283 -13.76 -8.20 -23.18
N LEU A 284 -13.16 -9.39 -23.22
CA LEU A 284 -12.80 -10.13 -24.41
C LEU A 284 -14.01 -10.91 -24.93
N LYS A 285 -14.69 -10.40 -25.97
CA LYS A 285 -15.90 -11.02 -26.51
C LYS A 285 -15.61 -11.76 -27.81
N LEU A 286 -16.00 -13.03 -27.90
CA LEU A 286 -15.93 -13.83 -29.12
C LEU A 286 -17.12 -13.57 -30.05
N SER A 287 -18.24 -13.09 -29.50
CA SER A 287 -19.39 -12.61 -30.26
C SER A 287 -19.86 -11.23 -29.75
N PRO A 288 -20.46 -10.38 -30.62
CA PRO A 288 -20.91 -9.05 -30.22
C PRO A 288 -21.97 -9.05 -29.10
N ASP A 289 -22.75 -10.13 -29.02
CA ASP A 289 -23.86 -10.30 -28.07
C ASP A 289 -23.43 -10.95 -26.74
N GLU A 290 -22.13 -11.21 -26.55
CA GLU A 290 -21.62 -11.84 -25.34
C GLU A 290 -21.70 -10.90 -24.13
N ALA A 291 -22.28 -11.42 -23.04
CA ALA A 291 -22.43 -10.67 -21.79
C ALA A 291 -21.08 -10.45 -21.10
N GLU A 292 -20.93 -9.29 -20.48
CA GLU A 292 -19.74 -8.96 -19.68
C GLU A 292 -19.78 -9.74 -18.36
N SER A 293 -18.70 -10.45 -18.07
CA SER A 293 -18.60 -11.32 -16.89
C SER A 293 -17.18 -11.41 -16.37
N TYR A 294 -17.03 -11.95 -15.17
CA TYR A 294 -15.71 -12.26 -14.63
C TYR A 294 -14.94 -13.20 -15.57
N GLU A 295 -15.57 -14.08 -16.36
CA GLU A 295 -14.86 -15.04 -17.22
C GLU A 295 -14.25 -14.41 -18.47
N ASN A 296 -14.76 -13.27 -18.93
CA ASN A 296 -14.19 -12.55 -20.09
C ASN A 296 -13.51 -11.20 -19.77
N ALA A 297 -13.50 -10.77 -18.51
CA ALA A 297 -12.77 -9.57 -18.07
C ALA A 297 -11.23 -9.76 -17.96
N VAL A 298 -10.41 -8.88 -18.52
CA VAL A 298 -8.93 -8.93 -18.38
C VAL A 298 -8.35 -7.55 -18.06
N ALA A 299 -7.23 -7.50 -17.35
CA ALA A 299 -6.48 -6.26 -17.11
C ALA A 299 -5.40 -6.05 -18.19
N LEU A 300 -5.49 -4.92 -18.91
CA LEU A 300 -4.58 -4.56 -19.99
C LEU A 300 -4.00 -3.15 -19.83
N CYS A 301 -2.91 -2.84 -20.54
CA CYS A 301 -2.37 -1.49 -20.64
C CYS A 301 -3.41 -0.55 -21.27
N ALA A 302 -3.83 0.47 -20.54
CA ALA A 302 -4.93 1.36 -20.96
C ALA A 302 -4.64 2.13 -22.26
N ASN A 303 -3.38 2.51 -22.48
CA ASN A 303 -3.02 3.35 -23.62
C ASN A 303 -2.50 2.57 -24.83
N GLU A 304 -2.27 1.25 -24.69
CA GLU A 304 -1.55 0.48 -25.72
C GLU A 304 -2.27 -0.81 -26.09
N CYS A 305 -2.60 -1.66 -25.12
CA CYS A 305 -3.12 -3.00 -25.40
C CYS A 305 -4.65 -3.04 -25.44
N ALA A 306 -5.31 -2.30 -24.55
CA ALA A 306 -6.76 -2.23 -24.52
C ALA A 306 -7.37 -1.64 -25.83
N PRO A 307 -6.80 -0.60 -26.45
CA PRO A 307 -7.29 -0.10 -27.74
C PRO A 307 -7.18 -1.09 -28.91
N LEU A 308 -6.37 -2.15 -28.79
CA LEU A 308 -6.20 -3.16 -29.85
C LEU A 308 -7.30 -4.21 -29.84
N VAL A 309 -7.96 -4.42 -28.69
CA VAL A 309 -8.97 -5.48 -28.50
C VAL A 309 -10.11 -5.42 -29.52
N PRO A 310 -10.69 -4.25 -29.87
CA PRO A 310 -11.74 -4.18 -30.89
C PRO A 310 -11.32 -4.66 -32.29
N THR A 311 -10.01 -4.74 -32.55
CA THR A 311 -9.43 -5.12 -33.84
C THR A 311 -8.72 -6.48 -33.82
N MET A 312 -8.70 -7.17 -32.67
CA MET A 312 -8.08 -8.49 -32.54
C MET A 312 -8.86 -9.57 -33.28
N LEU A 313 -8.15 -10.58 -33.80
CA LEU A 313 -8.77 -11.76 -34.40
C LEU A 313 -9.36 -12.66 -33.31
N SER A 314 -10.41 -13.41 -33.67
CA SER A 314 -11.08 -14.34 -32.72
C SER A 314 -10.12 -15.37 -32.12
N GLU A 315 -9.10 -15.82 -32.87
CA GLU A 315 -8.07 -16.72 -32.35
C GLU A 315 -7.16 -16.06 -31.31
N GLU A 316 -6.84 -14.77 -31.46
CA GLU A 316 -6.04 -14.02 -30.48
C GLU A 316 -6.83 -13.76 -29.19
N ILE A 317 -8.11 -13.45 -29.33
CA ILE A 317 -9.05 -13.31 -28.21
C ILE A 317 -9.15 -14.63 -27.44
N LYS A 318 -9.25 -15.76 -28.16
CA LYS A 318 -9.31 -17.09 -27.56
C LYS A 318 -8.03 -17.44 -26.78
N ASP A 319 -6.85 -17.17 -27.35
CA ASP A 319 -5.58 -17.39 -26.66
C ASP A 319 -5.47 -16.54 -25.38
N LEU A 320 -5.91 -15.27 -25.42
CA LEU A 320 -5.95 -14.42 -24.23
C LEU A 320 -6.90 -14.94 -23.14
N LEU A 321 -8.08 -15.45 -23.52
CA LEU A 321 -9.01 -16.08 -22.58
C LEU A 321 -8.43 -17.35 -21.95
N GLU A 322 -7.74 -18.18 -22.74
CA GLU A 322 -7.04 -19.36 -22.22
C GLU A 322 -5.87 -18.97 -21.29
N ARG A 323 -5.15 -17.89 -21.57
CA ARG A 323 -4.11 -17.34 -20.66
C ARG A 323 -4.70 -16.88 -19.34
N LYS A 324 -5.85 -16.21 -19.39
CA LYS A 324 -6.55 -15.74 -18.20
C LYS A 324 -7.00 -16.89 -17.31
N GLN A 325 -7.69 -17.89 -17.88
CA GLN A 325 -8.16 -19.05 -17.12
C GLN A 325 -7.01 -19.71 -16.35
N ARG A 326 -5.85 -19.85 -17.01
CA ARG A 326 -4.62 -20.39 -16.39
C ARG A 326 -4.13 -19.55 -15.20
N CYS A 327 -4.19 -18.23 -15.30
CA CYS A 327 -3.79 -17.32 -14.22
C CYS A 327 -4.74 -17.44 -13.02
N ALA A 328 -6.05 -17.52 -13.27
CA ALA A 328 -7.06 -17.74 -12.24
C ALA A 328 -6.88 -19.10 -11.54
N ASP A 329 -6.65 -20.17 -12.29
CA ASP A 329 -6.40 -21.52 -11.74
C ASP A 329 -5.15 -21.55 -10.84
N LEU A 330 -4.08 -20.87 -11.26
CA LEU A 330 -2.84 -20.76 -10.48
C LEU A 330 -3.06 -19.98 -9.18
N GLN A 331 -3.79 -18.86 -9.25
CA GLN A 331 -4.07 -18.04 -8.07
C GLN A 331 -4.97 -18.79 -7.07
N ALA A 332 -6.01 -19.47 -7.55
CA ALA A 332 -6.88 -20.30 -6.73
C ALA A 332 -6.10 -21.44 -6.04
N PHE A 333 -5.10 -22.01 -6.71
CA PHE A 333 -4.18 -22.98 -6.11
C PHE A 333 -3.30 -22.35 -5.01
N LEU A 334 -2.71 -21.17 -5.28
CA LEU A 334 -1.90 -20.44 -4.30
C LEU A 334 -2.69 -20.02 -3.05
N ASP A 335 -3.97 -19.67 -3.21
CA ASP A 335 -4.86 -19.33 -2.10
C ASP A 335 -5.19 -20.57 -1.26
N ARG A 336 -5.41 -21.72 -1.89
CA ARG A 336 -5.58 -23.01 -1.19
C ARG A 336 -4.33 -23.39 -0.36
N ILE A 337 -3.13 -23.13 -0.87
CA ILE A 337 -1.88 -23.34 -0.11
C ILE A 337 -1.74 -22.31 1.02
N SER A 338 -2.13 -21.06 0.79
CA SER A 338 -2.03 -19.98 1.78
C SER A 338 -2.94 -20.22 3.00
N GLY A 339 -4.02 -20.99 2.85
CA GLY A 339 -4.88 -21.46 3.94
C GLY A 339 -4.24 -22.52 4.85
N ILE A 340 -3.12 -23.11 4.46
CA ILE A 340 -2.38 -24.07 5.29
C ILE A 340 -1.53 -23.25 6.28
N LYS A 341 -1.94 -23.21 7.56
CA LYS A 341 -1.26 -22.44 8.61
C LYS A 341 0.11 -23.06 8.95
N PHE A 342 1.16 -22.61 8.25
CA PHE A 342 2.53 -23.08 8.44
C PHE A 342 3.32 -22.37 9.55
N GLN A 343 2.78 -21.29 10.13
CA GLN A 343 3.57 -20.23 10.75
C GLN A 343 4.50 -20.68 11.88
N ASN A 344 4.08 -21.56 12.80
CA ASN A 344 4.93 -21.91 13.95
C ASN A 344 5.81 -23.15 13.73
N GLN A 345 5.38 -24.06 12.85
CA GLN A 345 5.99 -25.37 12.69
C GLN A 345 7.12 -25.35 11.65
N ILE A 346 6.88 -24.76 10.47
CA ILE A 346 7.89 -24.63 9.41
C ILE A 346 9.02 -23.68 9.83
N GLU A 347 8.71 -22.63 10.58
CA GLU A 347 9.71 -21.72 11.13
C GLU A 347 10.66 -22.44 12.10
N ALA A 348 10.14 -23.37 12.91
CA ALA A 348 10.96 -24.20 13.80
C ALA A 348 11.89 -25.14 13.00
N VAL A 349 11.39 -25.79 11.94
CA VAL A 349 12.20 -26.62 11.04
C VAL A 349 13.32 -25.78 10.40
N LEU A 350 12.98 -24.63 9.83
CA LEU A 350 13.92 -23.76 9.13
C LEU A 350 14.97 -23.15 10.07
N ARG A 351 14.59 -22.77 11.29
CA ARG A 351 15.52 -22.28 12.31
C ARG A 351 16.53 -23.36 12.70
N GLU A 352 16.09 -24.59 12.90
CA GLU A 352 16.98 -25.71 13.26
C GLU A 352 17.89 -26.13 12.10
N VAL A 353 17.36 -26.21 10.88
CA VAL A 353 18.16 -26.45 9.65
C VAL A 353 19.19 -25.34 9.45
N HIS A 354 18.81 -24.07 9.65
CA HIS A 354 19.72 -22.93 9.52
C HIS A 354 20.82 -22.90 10.60
N LYS A 355 20.54 -23.36 11.82
CA LYS A 355 21.57 -23.48 12.88
C LYS A 355 22.53 -24.64 12.61
N THR A 356 21.98 -25.78 12.18
CA THR A 356 22.77 -27.01 11.97
C THR A 356 23.59 -26.98 10.70
N LYS A 357 23.24 -26.14 9.69
CA LYS A 357 23.98 -26.08 8.42
C LYS A 357 25.48 -25.83 8.61
N ASN A 358 25.90 -25.08 9.62
CA ASN A 358 27.32 -24.74 9.86
C ASN A 358 27.95 -25.54 11.02
N ALA A 359 27.27 -26.55 11.55
CA ALA A 359 27.80 -27.37 12.64
C ALA A 359 29.00 -28.22 12.16
N LYS A 360 30.07 -28.26 12.97
CA LYS A 360 31.24 -29.13 12.71
C LYS A 360 30.90 -30.56 13.16
N GLY A 361 31.32 -31.57 12.39
CA GLY A 361 31.14 -33.00 12.75
C GLY A 361 29.82 -33.62 12.29
N LEU A 362 29.17 -33.08 11.25
CA LEU A 362 28.02 -33.72 10.63
C LEU A 362 28.45 -35.03 9.94
N GLU A 363 27.81 -36.13 10.31
CA GLU A 363 28.00 -37.44 9.67
C GLU A 363 27.53 -37.36 8.21
N PRO A 364 28.42 -37.54 7.22
CA PRO A 364 28.04 -37.50 5.81
C PRO A 364 27.05 -38.63 5.52
N THR A 365 25.96 -38.31 4.82
CA THR A 365 24.99 -39.34 4.41
C THR A 365 25.52 -40.00 3.14
N ASN A 366 25.59 -41.33 3.13
CA ASN A 366 26.00 -42.06 1.93
C ASN A 366 24.94 -41.82 0.83
N ILE A 367 25.35 -41.22 -0.29
CA ILE A 367 24.47 -40.81 -1.39
C ILE A 367 23.68 -42.01 -1.97
N LYS A 368 24.19 -43.23 -1.78
CA LYS A 368 23.55 -44.49 -2.21
C LYS A 368 22.30 -44.87 -1.42
N ASP A 369 22.09 -44.30 -0.23
CA ASP A 369 20.93 -44.60 0.63
C ASP A 369 19.74 -43.62 0.38
N LEU A 370 19.90 -42.71 -0.58
CA LEU A 370 18.88 -41.73 -0.98
C LEU A 370 18.16 -42.20 -2.24
N VAL A 371 16.86 -41.92 -2.37
CA VAL A 371 16.11 -42.19 -3.61
C VAL A 371 16.84 -41.51 -4.78
N GLU A 372 17.10 -42.28 -5.85
CA GLU A 372 17.74 -41.76 -7.07
C GLU A 372 16.92 -40.60 -7.65
N ILE A 373 17.47 -39.38 -7.53
CA ILE A 373 16.95 -38.19 -8.22
C ILE A 373 17.19 -38.26 -9.73
N GLU A 374 18.00 -39.22 -10.18
CA GLU A 374 18.42 -39.36 -11.59
C GLU A 374 17.26 -39.49 -12.57
N ARG A 375 16.06 -39.87 -12.10
CA ARG A 375 14.84 -39.97 -12.91
C ARG A 375 13.86 -38.79 -12.74
N LYS A 376 14.16 -37.81 -11.87
CA LYS A 376 13.22 -36.74 -11.46
C LYS A 376 13.71 -35.34 -11.82
N ILE A 377 15.01 -35.09 -11.71
CA ILE A 377 15.63 -33.82 -12.11
C ILE A 377 16.54 -34.10 -13.31
N HIS A 378 16.18 -33.53 -14.45
CA HIS A 378 16.90 -33.71 -15.71
C HIS A 378 18.00 -32.65 -15.89
N GLU A 379 17.91 -31.54 -15.16
CA GLU A 379 18.86 -30.44 -15.21
C GLU A 379 20.13 -30.76 -14.38
N PRO A 380 21.34 -30.76 -15.00
CA PRO A 380 22.57 -31.18 -14.35
C PRO A 380 23.02 -30.32 -13.16
N PHE A 381 22.87 -28.98 -13.24
CA PHE A 381 23.41 -28.06 -12.24
C PHE A 381 22.60 -28.07 -10.93
N LEU A 382 21.28 -28.09 -11.04
CA LEU A 382 20.29 -28.23 -9.98
C LEU A 382 20.42 -29.60 -9.33
N LYS A 383 20.64 -30.65 -10.15
CA LYS A 383 20.96 -32.00 -9.65
C LYS A 383 22.21 -31.96 -8.76
N ASP A 384 23.28 -31.31 -9.20
CA ASP A 384 24.53 -31.21 -8.44
C ASP A 384 24.36 -30.36 -7.16
N LYS A 385 23.65 -29.23 -7.24
CA LYS A 385 23.33 -28.34 -6.11
C LYS A 385 22.54 -29.07 -5.02
N ILE A 386 21.51 -29.81 -5.40
CA ILE A 386 20.67 -30.59 -4.47
C ILE A 386 21.47 -31.77 -3.90
N ASN A 387 22.20 -32.51 -4.73
CA ASN A 387 23.00 -33.64 -4.26
C ASN A 387 24.09 -33.21 -3.26
N ALA A 388 24.80 -32.11 -3.52
CA ALA A 388 25.82 -31.59 -2.61
C ALA A 388 25.22 -31.16 -1.26
N SER A 389 24.07 -30.49 -1.29
CA SER A 389 23.35 -30.06 -0.08
C SER A 389 22.82 -31.26 0.72
N MET A 390 22.27 -32.27 0.04
CA MET A 390 21.70 -33.46 0.67
C MET A 390 22.76 -34.42 1.21
N ALA A 391 23.90 -34.61 0.53
CA ALA A 391 24.99 -35.43 1.05
C ALA A 391 25.48 -34.98 2.44
N ARG A 392 25.41 -33.67 2.71
CA ARG A 392 25.84 -33.06 3.98
C ARG A 392 24.73 -32.94 5.03
N LEU A 393 23.50 -32.64 4.62
CA LEU A 393 22.44 -32.23 5.55
C LEU A 393 21.28 -33.23 5.67
N TYR A 394 21.22 -34.26 4.82
CA TYR A 394 20.04 -35.12 4.73
C TYR A 394 19.68 -35.82 6.04
N LYS A 395 20.65 -36.45 6.72
CA LYS A 395 20.39 -37.14 8.01
C LYS A 395 19.83 -36.18 9.06
N THR A 396 20.42 -34.99 9.19
CA THR A 396 19.99 -33.96 10.14
C THR A 396 18.61 -33.38 9.80
N VAL A 397 18.33 -33.13 8.52
CA VAL A 397 17.02 -32.67 8.05
C VAL A 397 15.97 -33.75 8.28
N LYS A 398 16.27 -35.02 7.96
CA LYS A 398 15.40 -36.17 8.18
C LYS A 398 15.07 -36.36 9.66
N GLU A 399 16.08 -36.36 10.54
CA GLU A 399 15.89 -36.47 11.99
C GLU A 399 15.07 -35.30 12.55
N THR A 400 15.32 -34.08 12.05
CA THR A 400 14.55 -32.89 12.43
C THR A 400 13.09 -33.00 11.98
N CYS A 401 12.84 -33.41 10.74
CA CYS A 401 11.49 -33.62 10.22
C CYS A 401 10.77 -34.76 10.95
N SER A 402 11.43 -35.90 11.22
CA SER A 402 10.82 -37.03 11.93
C SER A 402 10.53 -36.74 13.41
N ARG A 403 11.40 -35.96 14.08
CA ARG A 403 11.11 -35.47 15.43
C ARG A 403 9.89 -34.55 15.44
N LEU A 404 9.76 -33.67 14.45
CA LEU A 404 8.65 -32.72 14.35
C LEU A 404 7.34 -33.37 13.86
N GLU A 405 7.41 -34.42 13.03
CA GLU A 405 6.28 -35.32 12.74
C GLU A 405 5.68 -35.88 14.05
N GLN A 406 6.54 -36.27 15.00
CA GLN A 406 6.13 -36.83 16.30
C GLN A 406 5.69 -35.77 17.33
N GLU A 407 6.38 -34.62 17.40
CA GLU A 407 6.13 -33.59 18.43
C GLU A 407 4.95 -32.67 18.10
N ILE A 408 4.69 -32.39 16.82
CA ILE A 408 3.74 -31.35 16.39
C ILE A 408 2.83 -31.78 15.23
N GLY A 409 2.88 -33.04 14.79
CA GLY A 409 1.99 -33.56 13.74
C GLY A 409 2.27 -33.02 12.34
N PHE A 410 3.52 -32.63 12.06
CA PHE A 410 3.93 -32.12 10.75
C PHE A 410 3.88 -33.24 9.69
N ASP A 411 2.83 -33.28 8.87
CA ASP A 411 2.67 -34.32 7.84
C ASP A 411 3.51 -34.02 6.57
N THR A 412 4.70 -34.60 6.53
CA THR A 412 5.62 -34.53 5.39
C THR A 412 5.10 -35.19 4.12
N ASN A 413 4.14 -36.11 4.20
CA ASN A 413 3.54 -36.74 3.01
C ASN A 413 2.51 -35.80 2.37
N ILE A 414 1.70 -35.10 3.17
CA ILE A 414 0.82 -34.03 2.68
C ILE A 414 1.66 -32.92 2.03
N PHE A 415 2.78 -32.54 2.65
CA PHE A 415 3.69 -31.56 2.07
C PHE A 415 4.25 -32.03 0.72
N GLY A 416 4.64 -33.30 0.64
CA GLY A 416 5.12 -33.92 -0.59
C GLY A 416 4.12 -33.94 -1.73
N GLU A 417 2.87 -34.34 -1.46
CA GLU A 417 1.80 -34.40 -2.45
C GLU A 417 1.36 -33.00 -2.93
N LEU A 418 1.40 -31.98 -2.06
CA LEU A 418 1.17 -30.59 -2.44
C LEU A 418 2.23 -30.05 -3.39
N MET A 419 3.50 -30.35 -3.13
CA MET A 419 4.63 -29.95 -3.99
C MET A 419 4.59 -30.68 -5.34
N LYS A 420 4.24 -31.97 -5.33
CA LYS A 420 4.04 -32.76 -6.54
C LYS A 420 2.88 -32.22 -7.38
N SER A 421 1.78 -31.83 -6.74
CA SER A 421 0.62 -31.20 -7.41
C SER A 421 0.98 -29.85 -8.01
N ALA A 422 1.78 -29.03 -7.31
CA ALA A 422 2.31 -27.77 -7.83
C ALA A 422 3.20 -27.98 -9.07
N SER A 423 4.07 -28.99 -9.03
CA SER A 423 4.95 -29.33 -10.16
C SER A 423 4.17 -29.75 -11.40
N ILE A 424 3.15 -30.60 -11.24
CA ILE A 424 2.30 -31.06 -12.35
C ILE A 424 1.52 -29.90 -12.99
N LEU A 425 0.96 -29.00 -12.17
CA LEU A 425 0.27 -27.79 -12.63
C LEU A 425 1.21 -26.87 -13.42
N LEU A 426 2.44 -26.66 -12.94
CA LEU A 426 3.40 -25.75 -13.56
C LEU A 426 4.08 -26.35 -14.81
N GLU A 427 4.36 -27.65 -14.85
CA GLU A 427 4.92 -28.34 -16.03
C GLU A 427 4.00 -28.22 -17.26
N SER A 428 2.68 -28.27 -17.06
CA SER A 428 1.70 -28.09 -18.15
C SER A 428 1.66 -26.66 -18.72
N GLY A 429 2.07 -25.64 -17.94
CA GLY A 429 2.05 -24.24 -18.34
C GLY A 429 3.38 -23.69 -18.87
N ILE A 430 4.51 -24.28 -18.47
CA ILE A 430 5.84 -23.77 -18.84
C ILE A 430 6.27 -24.22 -20.26
N GLN A 431 5.72 -25.31 -20.79
CA GLN A 431 6.05 -25.81 -22.14
C GLN A 431 5.75 -24.83 -23.29
N GLN A 432 5.08 -23.70 -23.04
CA GLN A 432 4.74 -22.68 -24.04
C GLN A 432 5.44 -21.32 -23.86
N LYS A 433 6.43 -21.19 -22.96
CA LYS A 433 7.19 -19.94 -22.78
C LYS A 433 8.61 -20.06 -23.35
N PRO A 434 8.98 -19.30 -24.41
CA PRO A 434 10.32 -19.32 -24.97
C PRO A 434 11.40 -18.64 -24.08
N ASP A 435 10.98 -17.89 -23.04
CA ASP A 435 11.88 -17.14 -22.15
C ASP A 435 12.26 -17.89 -20.86
N ILE A 436 11.64 -19.05 -20.61
CA ILE A 436 11.98 -19.89 -19.45
C ILE A 436 12.98 -20.95 -19.92
N VAL A 437 14.24 -20.75 -19.55
CA VAL A 437 15.35 -21.61 -19.96
C VAL A 437 15.21 -23.03 -19.41
N ASP A 438 14.74 -23.17 -18.17
CA ASP A 438 14.44 -24.48 -17.55
C ASP A 438 13.18 -24.43 -16.65
N PRO A 439 12.16 -25.25 -16.93
CA PRO A 439 10.94 -25.33 -16.14
C PRO A 439 11.13 -25.80 -14.68
N GLN A 440 12.08 -26.72 -14.44
CA GLN A 440 12.27 -27.33 -13.12
C GLN A 440 12.96 -26.36 -12.16
N GLU A 441 13.94 -25.60 -12.64
CA GLU A 441 14.59 -24.54 -11.85
C GLU A 441 13.60 -23.43 -11.49
N TYR A 442 12.79 -23.00 -12.46
CA TYR A 442 11.78 -21.96 -12.24
C TYR A 442 10.72 -22.34 -11.19
N ILE A 443 10.25 -23.59 -11.22
CA ILE A 443 9.30 -24.12 -10.22
C ILE A 443 9.94 -24.16 -8.84
N MET A 444 11.18 -24.62 -8.76
CA MET A 444 11.93 -24.70 -7.50
C MET A 444 12.13 -23.32 -6.88
N ASP A 445 12.53 -22.33 -7.68
CA ASP A 445 12.74 -20.96 -7.21
C ASP A 445 11.43 -20.32 -6.74
N LEU A 446 10.32 -20.52 -7.44
CA LEU A 446 9.00 -20.06 -7.00
C LEU A 446 8.59 -20.65 -5.63
N LEU A 447 8.83 -21.94 -5.43
CA LEU A 447 8.50 -22.62 -4.17
C LEU A 447 9.41 -22.14 -3.03
N VAL A 448 10.70 -21.94 -3.32
CA VAL A 448 11.67 -21.36 -2.37
C VAL A 448 11.29 -19.92 -2.03
N GLU A 449 10.95 -19.10 -3.01
CA GLU A 449 10.53 -17.71 -2.83
C GLU A 449 9.24 -17.60 -2.02
N LYS A 450 8.29 -18.52 -2.24
CA LYS A 450 7.05 -18.55 -1.46
C LYS A 450 7.32 -18.92 0.00
N LEU A 451 8.12 -19.96 0.26
CA LEU A 451 8.54 -20.31 1.62
C LEU A 451 9.35 -19.17 2.27
N TYR A 452 10.26 -18.56 1.52
CA TYR A 452 11.06 -17.39 1.90
C TYR A 452 10.19 -16.18 2.27
N SER A 453 9.09 -15.94 1.55
CA SER A 453 8.16 -14.85 1.83
C SER A 453 7.39 -15.02 3.14
N GLN A 454 7.22 -16.26 3.61
CA GLN A 454 6.46 -16.56 4.82
C GLN A 454 7.31 -16.55 6.10
N VAL A 455 8.63 -16.75 5.99
CA VAL A 455 9.54 -16.94 7.14
C VAL A 455 10.65 -15.90 7.26
N GLY A 456 10.78 -15.01 6.27
CA GLY A 456 11.69 -13.86 6.29
C GLY A 456 13.10 -14.13 5.75
N GLN A 457 13.82 -13.04 5.40
CA GLN A 457 15.02 -13.07 4.54
C GLN A 457 16.22 -13.89 5.07
N ARG A 458 16.24 -14.21 6.38
CA ARG A 458 17.38 -14.85 7.05
C ARG A 458 17.51 -16.36 6.75
N TYR A 459 16.48 -17.00 6.20
CA TYR A 459 16.39 -18.47 6.11
C TYR A 459 16.37 -19.03 4.68
N LYS A 460 16.72 -18.23 3.65
CA LYS A 460 16.69 -18.65 2.23
C LYS A 460 17.38 -19.99 1.97
N ASP A 461 18.62 -20.17 2.43
CA ASP A 461 19.36 -21.44 2.27
C ASP A 461 18.66 -22.63 2.94
N ALA A 462 17.95 -22.40 4.04
CA ALA A 462 17.21 -23.46 4.73
C ALA A 462 15.93 -23.82 3.97
N CYS A 463 15.28 -22.84 3.32
CA CYS A 463 14.17 -23.09 2.41
C CYS A 463 14.64 -23.93 1.20
N GLU A 464 15.77 -23.58 0.58
CA GLU A 464 16.38 -24.36 -0.51
C GLU A 464 16.70 -25.80 -0.08
N THR A 465 17.22 -25.97 1.14
CA THR A 465 17.57 -27.29 1.70
C THR A 465 16.33 -28.14 1.96
N ILE A 466 15.25 -27.57 2.51
CA ILE A 466 14.01 -28.30 2.78
C ILE A 466 13.32 -28.70 1.46
N VAL A 467 13.22 -27.77 0.50
CA VAL A 467 12.65 -28.07 -0.82
C VAL A 467 13.46 -29.18 -1.50
N GLY A 468 14.80 -29.12 -1.47
CA GLY A 468 15.66 -30.18 -2.00
C GLY A 468 15.49 -31.55 -1.30
N TYR A 469 15.27 -31.56 0.03
CA TYR A 469 14.97 -32.78 0.79
C TYR A 469 13.63 -33.41 0.39
N LEU A 470 12.63 -32.58 0.10
CA LEU A 470 11.30 -33.05 -0.29
C LEU A 470 11.29 -33.57 -1.73
N VAL A 471 12.02 -32.92 -2.63
CA VAL A 471 12.25 -33.43 -4.00
C VAL A 471 13.02 -34.75 -4.00
N LYS A 472 13.90 -34.97 -3.01
CA LYS A 472 14.53 -36.30 -2.77
C LYS A 472 13.53 -37.35 -2.27
N ARG A 473 12.44 -36.97 -1.60
CA ARG A 473 11.51 -37.87 -0.91
C ARG A 473 10.30 -38.25 -1.75
N CYS A 474 9.74 -37.28 -2.48
CA CYS A 474 8.64 -37.43 -3.44
C CYS A 474 9.15 -37.88 -4.78
#